data_AF-A0A4S0JIA8-F1
#
_entry.id   AF-A0A4S0JIA8-F1
#
_cell.length_a   1.000
_cell.length_b   1.000
_cell.length_c   1.000
_cell.angle_alpha   90.00
_cell.angle_beta   90.00
_cell.angle_gamma   90.00
#
_symmetry.space_group_name_H-M   'P 1'
#
loop_
_entity.id
_entity.type
_entity.pdbx_description
1 polymer ?
#
loop_
_entity_poly.entity_id
_entity_poly.type
_entity_poly.pdbx_seq_one_letter_code
_entity_poly.pdbx_strand_id
1 'polypeptide(L)'
;GRNQIFLSASKSQAHIFLGYMRGFVREVLDRDLTGDPITLANGAELFFLGTNARTAQGYHGNFYFDEFFWTYGFNQLNKVASGMAMHKKWRKTYFSTPSTMAH
;
A
#
# COMPACT_ATOMS: atom_id res chain seq x y z
N GLY A 1 11.65 -2.60 -12.48
CA GLY A 1 11.53 -2.10 -11.10
C GLY A 1 10.92 -3.18 -10.22
N ARG A 2 10.51 -2.86 -9.00
CA ARG A 2 9.81 -3.79 -8.10
C ARG A 2 8.38 -3.31 -7.91
N ASN A 3 7.40 -4.21 -7.93
CA ASN A 3 6.02 -3.83 -7.62
C ASN A 3 5.91 -3.31 -6.19
N GLN A 4 5.08 -2.29 -5.99
CA GLN A 4 4.77 -1.71 -4.68
C GLN A 4 3.28 -1.86 -4.42
N ILE A 5 2.93 -2.28 -3.21
CA ILE A 5 1.55 -2.56 -2.84
C ILE A 5 1.24 -1.78 -1.57
N PHE A 6 0.32 -0.83 -1.70
CA PHE A 6 -0.15 0.03 -0.63
C PHE A 6 -1.50 -0.47 -0.17
N LEU A 7 -1.57 -0.88 1.09
CA LEU A 7 -2.80 -1.33 1.75
C LEU A 7 -3.18 -0.29 2.80
N SER A 8 -4.45 0.11 2.82
CA SER A 8 -5.00 1.01 3.83
C SER A 8 -6.30 0.45 4.41
N ALA A 9 -6.80 1.03 5.51
CA ALA A 9 -8.02 0.58 6.18
C ALA A 9 -9.23 0.54 5.21
N SER A 10 -9.25 1.41 4.20
CA SER A 10 -10.25 1.45 3.13
C SER A 10 -9.64 1.85 1.78
N LYS A 11 -10.37 1.62 0.67
CA LYS A 11 -9.95 2.07 -0.66
C LYS A 11 -9.87 3.60 -0.75
N SER A 12 -10.77 4.32 -0.08
CA SER A 12 -10.74 5.78 -0.03
C SER A 12 -9.48 6.29 0.67
N GLN A 13 -9.05 5.64 1.76
CA GLN A 13 -7.81 6.00 2.45
C GLN A 13 -6.57 5.72 1.59
N ALA A 14 -6.53 4.57 0.90
CA ALA A 14 -5.47 4.29 -0.07
C ALA A 14 -5.41 5.35 -1.20
N HIS A 15 -6.57 5.89 -1.61
CA HIS A 15 -6.63 6.97 -2.60
C HIS A 15 -6.13 8.33 -2.07
N ILE A 16 -6.21 8.59 -0.76
CA ILE A 16 -5.57 9.77 -0.16
C ILE A 16 -4.05 9.68 -0.35
N PHE A 17 -3.47 8.51 -0.06
CA PHE A 17 -2.04 8.26 -0.27
C PHE A 17 -1.63 8.37 -1.75
N LEU A 18 -2.45 7.85 -2.66
CA LEU A 18 -2.28 8.05 -4.11
C LEU A 18 -2.32 9.55 -4.49
N GLY A 19 -3.22 10.32 -3.87
CA GLY A 19 -3.32 11.77 -4.07
C GLY A 19 -2.01 12.48 -3.71
N TYR A 20 -1.42 12.16 -2.56
CA TYR A 20 -0.12 12.71 -2.16
C TYR A 20 1.00 12.35 -3.15
N MET A 21 1.06 11.10 -3.61
CA MET A 21 2.04 10.70 -4.63
C MET A 21 1.86 11.42 -5.95
N ARG A 22 0.61 11.56 -6.43
CA ARG A 22 0.29 12.32 -7.64
C ARG A 22 0.73 13.77 -7.51
N GLY A 23 0.42 14.42 -6.39
CA GLY A 23 0.83 15.79 -6.10
C GLY A 23 2.35 15.94 -6.13
N PHE A 24 3.07 15.06 -5.44
CA PHE A 24 4.54 15.07 -5.41
C PHE A 24 5.16 14.87 -6.80
N VAL A 25 4.67 13.90 -7.58
CA VAL A 25 5.18 13.66 -8.95
C VAL A 25 4.89 14.87 -9.84
N ARG A 26 3.73 15.50 -9.70
CA ARG A 26 3.40 16.70 -10.46
C ARG A 26 4.31 17.87 -10.08
N GLU A 27 4.51 18.10 -8.80
CA GLU A 27 5.35 19.20 -8.30
C GLU A 27 6.82 19.06 -8.72
N VAL A 28 7.38 17.85 -8.59
CA VAL A 28 8.82 17.62 -8.79
C VAL A 28 9.18 17.35 -10.25
N LEU A 29 8.30 16.68 -11.00
CA LEU A 29 8.61 16.20 -12.35
C LEU A 29 7.73 16.81 -13.44
N ASP A 30 6.73 17.64 -13.08
CA ASP A 30 5.69 18.17 -13.98
C ASP A 30 5.05 17.07 -14.84
N ARG A 31 4.74 15.93 -14.19
CA ARG A 31 4.10 14.77 -14.83
C ARG A 31 2.88 14.31 -14.04
N ASP A 32 1.93 13.74 -14.77
CA ASP A 32 0.74 13.11 -14.17
C ASP A 32 0.97 11.61 -13.98
N LEU A 33 0.72 11.13 -12.76
CA LEU A 33 0.80 9.72 -12.41
C LEU A 33 -0.60 9.08 -12.60
N THR A 34 -0.77 8.30 -13.67
CA THR A 34 -2.07 7.75 -14.09
C THR A 34 -2.08 6.22 -14.16
N GLY A 35 -3.29 5.62 -14.14
CA GLY A 35 -3.52 4.18 -14.12
C GLY A 35 -4.10 3.64 -12.81
N ASP A 36 -4.62 2.41 -12.86
CA ASP A 36 -5.03 1.56 -11.73
C ASP A 36 -4.92 0.07 -12.15
N PRO A 37 -3.78 -0.61 -11.89
CA PRO A 37 -2.58 -0.12 -11.22
C PRO A 37 -1.79 0.90 -12.05
N ILE A 38 -0.91 1.66 -11.39
CA ILE A 38 -0.01 2.59 -12.07
C ILE A 38 1.24 1.82 -12.51
N THR A 39 1.54 1.83 -13.79
CA THR A 39 2.75 1.21 -14.35
C THR A 39 3.84 2.23 -14.57
N LEU A 40 5.00 2.02 -13.94
CA LEU A 40 6.18 2.87 -14.10
C LEU A 40 6.98 2.48 -15.34
N ALA A 41 7.80 3.40 -15.84
CA ALA A 41 8.65 3.18 -17.03
C ALA A 41 9.59 1.97 -16.92
N ASN A 42 9.90 1.52 -15.70
CA ASN A 42 10.73 0.34 -15.46
C ASN A 42 9.91 -0.97 -15.32
N GLY A 43 8.62 -0.95 -15.68
CA GLY A 43 7.70 -2.09 -15.60
C GLY A 43 7.20 -2.44 -14.19
N ALA A 44 7.55 -1.66 -13.16
CA ALA A 44 6.98 -1.85 -11.83
C ALA A 44 5.54 -1.32 -11.77
N GLU A 45 4.70 -2.03 -11.04
CA GLU A 45 3.31 -1.63 -10.80
C GLU A 45 3.13 -1.11 -9.37
N LEU A 46 2.32 -0.06 -9.21
CA LEU A 46 1.87 0.47 -7.93
C LEU A 46 0.39 0.11 -7.74
N PHE A 47 0.10 -0.66 -6.69
CA PHE A 47 -1.24 -1.11 -6.33
C PHE A 47 -1.75 -0.36 -5.11
N PHE A 48 -3.00 0.10 -5.13
CA PHE A 48 -3.66 0.81 -4.03
C PHE A 48 -4.91 0.04 -3.62
N LEU A 49 -4.82 -0.67 -2.50
CA LEU A 49 -5.81 -1.65 -2.06
C LEU A 49 -6.44 -1.23 -0.72
N GLY A 50 -7.73 -1.50 -0.55
CA GLY A 50 -8.36 -1.47 0.77
C GLY A 50 -8.21 -2.80 1.51
N THR A 51 -8.68 -2.88 2.76
CA THR A 51 -8.63 -4.05 3.67
C THR A 51 -9.26 -5.35 3.18
N ASN A 52 -9.74 -5.43 1.92
CA ASN A 52 -10.16 -6.70 1.34
C ASN A 52 -8.93 -7.59 1.07
N ALA A 53 -8.55 -8.31 2.11
CA ALA A 53 -7.51 -9.33 2.16
C ALA A 53 -7.57 -10.30 0.97
N ARG A 54 -8.76 -10.62 0.43
CA ARG A 54 -8.89 -11.56 -0.70
C ARG A 54 -8.35 -10.99 -2.00
N THR A 55 -8.53 -9.69 -2.25
CA THR A 55 -8.03 -9.01 -3.45
C THR A 55 -6.51 -8.86 -3.39
N ALA A 56 -5.93 -8.71 -2.20
CA ALA A 56 -4.51 -8.49 -2.03
C ALA A 56 -3.64 -9.76 -2.21
N GLN A 57 -4.17 -10.97 -1.96
CA GLN A 57 -3.41 -12.24 -2.04
C GLN A 57 -2.77 -12.54 -3.41
N GLY A 58 -3.32 -12.02 -4.50
CA GLY A 58 -2.83 -12.28 -5.86
C GLY A 58 -1.59 -11.46 -6.26
N TYR A 59 -1.25 -10.41 -5.51
CA TYR A 59 -0.18 -9.50 -5.89
C TYR A 59 1.13 -9.82 -5.15
N HIS A 60 2.27 -9.61 -5.81
CA HIS A 60 3.60 -9.75 -5.22
C HIS A 60 4.38 -8.44 -5.30
N GLY A 61 5.06 -8.04 -4.24
CA GLY A 61 5.78 -6.77 -4.22
C GLY A 61 6.27 -6.34 -2.84
N ASN A 62 6.90 -5.18 -2.78
CA ASN A 62 7.12 -4.50 -1.51
C ASN A 62 5.77 -4.04 -0.97
N PHE A 63 5.49 -4.39 0.27
CA PHE A 63 4.22 -4.15 0.93
C PHE A 63 4.35 -2.99 1.92
N TYR A 64 3.41 -2.06 1.85
CA TYR A 64 3.26 -0.93 2.75
C TYR A 64 1.86 -0.91 3.33
N PHE A 65 1.77 -0.71 4.64
CA PHE A 65 0.50 -0.60 5.34
C PHE A 65 0.52 0.61 6.28
N ASP A 66 -0.37 1.56 6.02
CA ASP A 66 -0.59 2.75 6.84
C ASP A 66 -1.69 2.53 7.90
N GLU A 67 -1.60 3.30 8.99
CA GLU A 67 -2.57 3.34 10.09
C GLU A 67 -2.94 1.97 10.68
N PHE A 68 -1.98 1.04 10.71
CA PHE A 68 -2.27 -0.34 11.13
C PHE A 68 -2.80 -0.46 12.57
N PHE A 69 -2.50 0.49 13.48
CA PHE A 69 -3.00 0.45 14.86
C PHE A 69 -4.53 0.58 14.95
N TRP A 70 -5.15 1.23 13.97
CA TRP A 70 -6.58 1.51 13.96
C TRP A 70 -7.38 0.52 13.11
N THR A 71 -6.71 -0.45 12.49
CA THR A 71 -7.36 -1.37 11.57
C THR A 71 -7.83 -2.65 12.29
N TYR A 72 -9.13 -2.93 12.25
CA TYR A 72 -9.68 -4.21 12.70
C TYR A 72 -9.18 -5.37 11.84
N GLY A 73 -8.89 -6.52 12.46
CA GLY A 73 -8.50 -7.72 11.72
C GLY A 73 -7.03 -7.79 11.30
N PHE A 74 -6.12 -7.17 12.07
CA PHE A 74 -4.67 -7.21 11.82
C PHE A 74 -4.13 -8.62 11.52
N ASN A 75 -4.58 -9.66 12.23
CA ASN A 75 -4.13 -11.03 11.98
C ASN A 75 -4.44 -11.52 10.55
N GLN A 76 -5.63 -11.18 10.03
CA GLN A 76 -6.03 -11.55 8.67
C GLN A 76 -5.22 -10.76 7.63
N LEU A 77 -5.00 -9.47 7.88
CA LEU A 77 -4.22 -8.60 7.02
C LEU A 77 -2.74 -9.00 7.00
N ASN A 78 -2.16 -9.30 8.17
CA ASN A 78 -0.77 -9.77 8.30
C ASN A 78 -0.57 -11.13 7.62
N LYS A 79 -1.57 -12.01 7.64
CA LYS A 79 -1.53 -13.28 6.88
C LYS A 79 -1.42 -13.02 5.38
N VAL A 80 -2.16 -12.05 4.86
CA VAL A 80 -2.11 -11.67 3.45
C VAL A 80 -0.81 -10.96 3.09
N ALA A 81 -0.39 -9.97 3.88
CA ALA A 81 0.91 -9.30 3.73
C ALA A 81 2.07 -10.30 3.75
N SER A 82 2.00 -11.31 4.62
CA SER A 82 3.00 -12.37 4.69
C SER A 82 3.02 -13.23 3.43
N GLY A 83 1.88 -13.53 2.82
CA GLY A 83 1.77 -14.20 1.52
C GLY A 83 2.38 -13.41 0.36
N MET A 84 2.12 -12.10 0.31
CA MET A 84 2.57 -11.23 -0.77
C MET A 84 4.08 -10.95 -0.72
N ALA A 85 4.66 -10.99 0.49
CA ALA A 85 6.07 -10.74 0.75
C ALA A 85 6.86 -12.02 1.14
N MET A 86 6.38 -13.22 0.83
CA MET A 86 7.03 -14.49 1.23
C MET A 86 8.46 -14.64 0.69
N HIS A 87 8.77 -14.06 -0.47
CA HIS A 87 10.12 -14.12 -1.02
C HIS A 87 11.06 -13.11 -0.34
N LYS A 88 12.29 -13.55 -0.01
CA LYS A 88 13.35 -12.74 0.63
C LYS A 88 13.62 -11.36 0.00
N LYS A 89 13.26 -11.18 -1.28
CA LYS A 89 13.44 -9.92 -2.02
C LYS A 89 12.41 -8.83 -1.67
N TRP A 90 11.30 -9.20 -1.05
CA TRP A 90 10.19 -8.30 -0.75
C TRP A 90 10.28 -7.78 0.68
N ARG A 91 9.93 -6.49 0.85
CA ARG A 91 9.93 -5.82 2.16
C ARG A 91 8.50 -5.62 2.64
N LYS A 92 8.29 -5.71 3.96
CA LYS A 92 7.04 -5.33 4.63
C LYS A 92 7.32 -4.10 5.48
N THR A 93 6.59 -3.03 5.26
CA THR A 93 6.74 -1.77 5.99
C THR A 93 5.40 -1.35 6.58
N TYR A 94 5.38 -1.09 7.87
CA TYR A 94 4.19 -0.68 8.60
C TYR A 94 4.41 0.72 9.16
N PHE A 95 3.46 1.61 8.95
CA PHE A 95 3.45 2.96 9.52
C PHE A 95 2.12 3.19 10.21
N SER A 96 2.13 3.85 11.35
CA SER A 96 0.89 4.26 12.03
C SER A 96 1.19 5.39 12.99
N THR A 97 0.23 6.28 13.20
CA THR A 97 0.26 7.18 14.34
C THR A 97 -0.14 6.37 15.59
N PRO A 98 0.58 6.49 16.72
CA PRO A 98 0.15 5.90 17.98
C PRO A 98 -1.19 6.51 18.38
N SER A 99 -2.17 5.66 18.70
CA SER A 99 -3.33 6.10 19.47
C SER A 99 -2.89 6.32 20.92
N THR A 100 -3.33 7.41 21.55
CA THR A 100 -3.27 7.49 23.01
C THR A 100 -4.09 6.32 23.55
N MET A 101 -3.50 5.48 24.40
CA MET A 101 -4.22 4.50 25.22
C MET A 101 -5.09 5.25 26.24
N ALA A 102 -6.16 5.91 25.77
CA ALA A 102 -7.25 6.33 26.64
C ALA A 102 -8.32 5.23 26.56
N HIS A 103 -8.10 4.20 27.38
CA HIS A 103 -9.16 3.36 27.91
C HIS A 103 -10.08 4.19 28.82
#